data_AF-A0A1H3AIJ8-F1
#
_entry.id   AF-A0A1H3AIJ8-F1
#
_cell.length_a   1.000
_cell.length_b   1.000
_cell.length_c   1.000
_cell.angle_alpha   90.00
_cell.angle_beta   90.00
_cell.angle_gamma   90.00
#
_symmetry.space_group_name_H-M   'P 1'
#
loop_
_entity.id
_entity.type
_entity.pdbx_description
1 polymer ?
#
loop_
_entity_poly.entity_id
_entity_poly.type
_entity_poly.pdbx_seq_one_letter_code
_entity_poly.pdbx_strand_id
1 'polypeptide(L)'
;MKILRSLLLTAILAVSAAFTAFASPEAPTDQEVIQAFQEANTVYEWFEHHPLKTDGKGEKDTGYMIYYTVADKNYPNMMALKTRVNECFTEALAGFIISDSRMYREFDGKLYVAPSAKALDPRKGTSTINIVRESPTRINLEVSTPIMEDPVHGKTNVVETRKTIFPYVKTLKGWRFSYFESLE
;
A
#
# COMPACT_ATOMS: atom_id res chain seq x y z
N MET A 1 32.11 -32.34 60.38
CA MET A 1 31.28 -31.15 60.05
C MET A 1 31.40 -30.93 58.55
N LYS A 2 30.52 -31.51 57.72
CA LYS A 2 29.30 -30.91 57.12
C LYS A 2 29.48 -29.47 56.63
N ILE A 3 28.94 -29.21 55.43
CA ILE A 3 28.66 -27.93 54.71
C ILE A 3 29.38 -27.97 53.35
N LEU A 4 28.79 -27.82 52.17
CA LEU A 4 27.39 -27.71 51.72
C LEU A 4 27.42 -27.87 50.19
N ARG A 5 26.42 -28.54 49.63
CA ARG A 5 26.14 -28.61 48.19
C ARG A 5 25.70 -27.22 47.70
N SER A 6 26.17 -26.79 46.53
CA SER A 6 25.42 -25.80 45.74
C SER A 6 25.62 -26.05 44.26
N LEU A 7 24.59 -26.67 43.65
CA LEU A 7 24.32 -26.54 42.23
C LEU A 7 23.96 -25.09 41.93
N LEU A 8 24.48 -24.52 40.83
CA LEU A 8 23.92 -23.34 40.21
C LEU A 8 23.76 -23.62 38.72
N LEU A 9 22.51 -23.91 38.35
CA LEU A 9 21.98 -23.95 37.00
C LEU A 9 22.29 -22.63 36.31
N THR A 10 23.02 -22.67 35.20
CA THR A 10 23.16 -21.52 34.31
C THR A 10 21.93 -21.47 33.40
N ALA A 11 21.01 -20.55 33.69
CA ALA A 11 19.87 -20.26 32.83
C ALA A 11 20.37 -19.55 31.55
N ILE A 12 20.16 -20.18 30.40
CA ILE A 12 20.40 -19.57 29.09
C ILE A 12 19.26 -18.58 28.84
N LEU A 13 19.59 -17.30 28.93
CA LEU A 13 18.71 -16.20 28.55
C LEU A 13 18.69 -16.13 27.02
N ALA A 14 17.64 -16.68 26.39
CA ALA A 14 17.40 -16.48 24.97
C ALA A 14 16.94 -15.02 24.76
N VAL A 15 17.86 -14.16 24.36
CA VAL A 15 17.54 -12.81 23.90
C VAL A 15 16.85 -12.94 22.54
N SER A 16 15.53 -12.84 22.54
CA SER A 16 14.75 -12.65 21.33
C SER A 16 15.02 -11.25 20.79
N ALA A 17 15.99 -11.12 19.89
CA ALA A 17 16.14 -9.92 19.08
C ALA A 17 14.89 -9.80 18.19
N ALA A 18 14.03 -8.85 18.50
CA ALA A 18 13.01 -8.38 17.57
C ALA A 18 13.73 -7.84 16.33
N PHE A 19 13.61 -8.52 15.20
CA PHE A 19 14.03 -7.99 13.91
C PHE A 19 13.13 -6.79 13.57
N THR A 20 13.53 -5.60 14.00
CA THR A 20 13.16 -4.39 13.26
C THR A 20 13.85 -4.51 11.92
N ALA A 21 13.10 -4.85 10.87
CA ALA A 21 13.55 -4.81 9.49
C ALA A 21 13.85 -3.34 9.12
N PHE A 22 15.00 -2.85 9.56
CA PHE A 22 15.64 -1.73 8.92
C PHE A 22 16.04 -2.22 7.54
N ALA A 23 15.46 -1.63 6.51
CA ALA A 23 15.86 -1.84 5.12
C ALA A 23 17.39 -1.86 5.05
N SER A 24 17.95 -2.99 4.62
CA SER A 24 19.40 -3.15 4.50
C SER A 24 19.95 -2.08 3.55
N PRO A 25 21.19 -1.56 3.72
CA PRO A 25 21.82 -0.64 2.77
C PRO A 25 22.02 -1.23 1.36
N GLU A 26 21.78 -2.53 1.19
CA GLU A 26 21.70 -3.25 -0.08
C GLU A 26 20.33 -3.08 -0.76
N ALA A 27 20.27 -3.29 -2.08
CA ALA A 27 19.01 -3.21 -2.82
C ALA A 27 17.94 -4.15 -2.20
N PRO A 28 16.66 -3.77 -2.18
CA PRO A 28 15.61 -4.53 -1.49
C PRO A 28 15.52 -5.94 -2.08
N THR A 29 15.28 -6.92 -1.22
CA THR A 29 14.99 -8.31 -1.56
C THR A 29 13.66 -8.41 -2.34
N ASP A 30 13.44 -9.53 -3.03
CA ASP A 30 12.19 -9.75 -3.77
C ASP A 30 10.96 -9.70 -2.84
N GLN A 31 11.08 -10.26 -1.63
CA GLN A 31 10.01 -10.22 -0.64
C GLN A 31 9.69 -8.78 -0.20
N GLU A 32 10.70 -7.94 0.05
CA GLU A 32 10.50 -6.52 0.38
C GLU A 32 9.88 -5.75 -0.78
N VAL A 33 10.23 -6.08 -2.02
CA VAL A 33 9.64 -5.48 -3.22
C VAL A 33 8.16 -5.85 -3.35
N ILE A 34 7.79 -7.12 -3.14
CA ILE A 34 6.39 -7.57 -3.14
C ILE A 34 5.59 -6.92 -2.02
N GLN A 35 6.14 -6.84 -0.80
CA GLN A 35 5.48 -6.17 0.31
C GLN A 35 5.25 -4.69 0.01
N ALA A 36 6.28 -3.98 -0.49
CA ALA A 36 6.15 -2.58 -0.88
C ALA A 36 5.07 -2.39 -1.97
N PHE A 37 4.97 -3.32 -2.91
CA PHE A 37 3.92 -3.30 -3.93
C PHE A 37 2.52 -3.49 -3.36
N GLN A 38 2.33 -4.45 -2.45
CA GLN A 38 1.03 -4.67 -1.79
C GLN A 38 0.59 -3.46 -0.96
N GLU A 39 1.54 -2.84 -0.25
CA GLU A 39 1.31 -1.61 0.49
C GLU A 39 0.97 -0.44 -0.44
N ALA A 40 1.72 -0.27 -1.53
CA ALA A 40 1.45 0.76 -2.51
C ALA A 40 0.09 0.55 -3.19
N ASN A 41 -0.26 -0.68 -3.55
CA ASN A 41 -1.58 -1.02 -4.11
C ASN A 41 -2.69 -0.62 -3.14
N THR A 42 -2.58 -1.04 -1.87
CA THR A 42 -3.56 -0.66 -0.83
C THR A 42 -3.73 0.86 -0.72
N VAL A 43 -2.62 1.61 -0.71
CA VAL A 43 -2.67 3.08 -0.62
C VAL A 43 -3.22 3.72 -1.89
N TYR A 44 -2.89 3.19 -3.07
CA TYR A 44 -3.42 3.68 -4.34
C TYR A 44 -4.93 3.49 -4.42
N GLU A 45 -5.42 2.32 -4.00
CA GLU A 45 -6.86 2.00 -4.05
C GLU A 45 -7.70 2.88 -3.13
N TRP A 46 -7.11 3.54 -2.12
CA TRP A 46 -7.80 4.56 -1.33
C TRP A 46 -8.31 5.75 -2.17
N PHE A 47 -7.78 5.96 -3.36
CA PHE A 47 -8.16 7.07 -4.24
C PHE A 47 -9.03 6.61 -5.42
N GLU A 48 -9.28 5.31 -5.54
CA GLU A 48 -9.95 4.71 -6.71
C GLU A 48 -11.20 3.91 -6.30
N HIS A 49 -11.02 2.77 -5.63
CA HIS A 49 -12.09 1.80 -5.36
C HIS A 49 -12.38 1.62 -3.86
N HIS A 50 -11.41 1.86 -2.99
CA HIS A 50 -11.45 1.50 -1.59
C HIS A 50 -11.04 2.65 -0.67
N PRO A 51 -11.77 3.80 -0.70
CA PRO A 51 -11.43 4.93 0.14
C PRO A 51 -11.38 4.54 1.63
N LEU A 52 -10.56 5.27 2.38
CA LEU A 52 -10.45 5.11 3.83
C LEU A 52 -11.85 5.11 4.45
N LYS A 53 -12.07 4.20 5.39
CA LYS A 53 -13.38 4.05 6.02
C LYS A 53 -13.76 5.31 6.77
N THR A 54 -14.99 5.74 6.61
CA THR A 54 -15.62 6.79 7.41
C THR A 54 -16.17 6.24 8.71
N ASP A 55 -16.23 7.05 9.76
CA ASP A 55 -16.95 6.73 11.01
C ASP A 55 -18.45 7.13 10.95
N GLY A 56 -18.90 7.65 9.82
CA GLY A 56 -20.26 8.13 9.56
C GLY A 56 -20.60 9.45 10.25
N LYS A 57 -19.61 10.16 10.81
CA LYS A 57 -19.81 11.39 11.58
C LYS A 57 -19.24 12.60 10.86
N GLY A 58 -19.49 13.77 11.45
CA GLY A 58 -18.90 15.03 11.03
C GLY A 58 -19.34 15.50 9.66
N GLU A 59 -20.51 15.10 9.17
CA GLU A 59 -20.98 15.41 7.81
C GLU A 59 -20.65 16.84 7.34
N LYS A 60 -20.00 16.94 6.19
CA LYS A 60 -19.70 18.18 5.47
C LYS A 60 -20.23 18.08 4.06
N ASP A 61 -21.33 18.78 3.81
CA ASP A 61 -21.87 18.95 2.46
C ASP A 61 -21.21 20.16 1.79
N THR A 62 -20.63 19.95 0.61
CA THR A 62 -20.01 20.99 -0.21
C THR A 62 -20.88 21.41 -1.40
N GLY A 63 -22.07 20.85 -1.53
CA GLY A 63 -22.97 20.97 -2.69
C GLY A 63 -22.56 20.09 -3.89
N TYR A 64 -21.31 19.64 -3.96
CA TYR A 64 -20.83 18.71 -5.00
C TYR A 64 -20.67 17.28 -4.47
N MET A 65 -20.14 17.13 -3.26
CA MET A 65 -19.99 15.85 -2.57
C MET A 65 -20.24 16.03 -1.08
N ILE A 66 -20.72 14.97 -0.45
CA ILE A 66 -20.84 14.85 1.00
C ILE A 66 -19.63 14.09 1.52
N TYR A 67 -18.99 14.67 2.52
CA TYR A 67 -17.81 14.11 3.18
C TYR A 67 -18.10 13.78 4.64
N TYR A 68 -17.42 12.76 5.16
CA TYR A 68 -17.51 12.33 6.55
C TYR A 68 -16.11 12.16 7.15
N THR A 69 -16.00 12.21 8.48
CA THR A 69 -14.72 12.03 9.17
C THR A 69 -14.13 10.65 8.88
N VAL A 70 -12.82 10.61 8.60
CA VAL A 70 -12.08 9.34 8.46
C VAL A 70 -11.99 8.64 9.82
N ALA A 71 -12.32 7.35 9.87
CA ALA A 71 -12.31 6.54 11.08
C ALA A 71 -10.90 6.11 11.52
N ASP A 72 -9.98 5.97 10.56
CA ASP A 72 -8.61 5.51 10.84
C ASP A 72 -7.80 6.62 11.53
N LYS A 73 -7.43 6.37 12.78
CA LYS A 73 -6.68 7.30 13.63
C LYS A 73 -5.23 7.51 13.19
N ASN A 74 -4.70 6.67 12.31
CA ASN A 74 -3.38 6.86 11.72
C ASN A 74 -3.37 8.00 10.68
N TYR A 75 -4.54 8.35 10.14
CA TYR A 75 -4.70 9.41 9.14
C TYR A 75 -5.62 10.54 9.64
N PRO A 76 -5.25 11.23 10.73
CA PRO A 76 -6.12 12.23 11.34
C PRO A 76 -6.31 13.49 10.50
N ASN A 77 -5.41 13.78 9.55
CA ASN A 77 -5.41 14.99 8.72
C ASN A 77 -4.77 14.73 7.34
N MET A 78 -4.85 15.71 6.44
CA MET A 78 -4.31 15.60 5.07
C MET A 78 -2.80 15.45 5.06
N MET A 79 -2.09 16.03 6.03
CA MET A 79 -0.64 15.87 6.14
C MET A 79 -0.27 14.40 6.39
N ALA A 80 -0.97 13.71 7.31
CA ALA A 80 -0.73 12.29 7.58
C ALA A 80 -1.01 11.41 6.35
N LEU A 81 -2.11 11.68 5.62
CA LEU A 81 -2.41 10.98 4.36
C LEU A 81 -1.30 11.22 3.32
N LYS A 82 -0.92 12.48 3.10
CA LYS A 82 0.17 12.84 2.16
C LYS A 82 1.48 12.17 2.51
N THR A 83 1.83 12.10 3.80
CA THR A 83 3.03 11.39 4.27
C THR A 83 2.98 9.92 3.85
N ARG A 84 1.86 9.23 4.10
CA ARG A 84 1.70 7.83 3.72
C ARG A 84 1.79 7.61 2.21
N VAL A 85 1.15 8.46 1.41
CA VAL A 85 1.28 8.39 -0.06
C VAL A 85 2.75 8.59 -0.50
N ASN A 86 3.48 9.53 0.12
CA ASN A 86 4.90 9.77 -0.16
C ASN A 86 5.85 8.66 0.35
N GLU A 87 5.39 7.76 1.22
CA GLU A 87 6.15 6.56 1.61
C GLU A 87 6.11 5.48 0.52
N CYS A 88 5.05 5.44 -0.28
CA CYS A 88 4.87 4.46 -1.35
C CYS A 88 5.34 4.98 -2.72
N PHE A 89 5.09 6.27 -3.01
CA PHE A 89 5.27 6.84 -4.34
C PHE A 89 6.33 7.93 -4.38
N THR A 90 6.91 8.16 -5.57
CA THR A 90 7.77 9.32 -5.80
C THR A 90 6.99 10.61 -5.55
N GLU A 91 7.67 11.70 -5.17
CA GLU A 91 7.01 12.98 -4.86
C GLU A 91 6.13 13.47 -6.00
N ALA A 92 6.56 13.30 -7.26
CA ALA A 92 5.78 13.66 -8.44
C ALA A 92 4.46 12.86 -8.54
N LEU A 93 4.54 11.53 -8.40
CA LEU A 93 3.35 10.66 -8.47
C LEU A 93 2.44 10.85 -7.25
N ALA A 94 3.01 10.99 -6.04
CA ALA A 94 2.25 11.27 -4.83
C ALA A 94 1.49 12.60 -4.95
N GLY A 95 2.14 13.64 -5.49
CA GLY A 95 1.51 14.92 -5.78
C GLY A 95 0.34 14.77 -6.75
N PHE A 96 0.53 14.01 -7.85
CA PHE A 96 -0.52 13.72 -8.81
C PHE A 96 -1.73 13.04 -8.17
N ILE A 97 -1.53 11.89 -7.49
CA ILE A 97 -2.59 11.10 -6.83
C ILE A 97 -3.41 11.98 -5.87
N ILE A 98 -2.74 12.77 -5.02
CA ILE A 98 -3.41 13.64 -4.05
C ILE A 98 -4.18 14.77 -4.74
N SER A 99 -3.62 15.38 -5.79
CA SER A 99 -4.23 16.52 -6.47
C SER A 99 -5.41 16.15 -7.37
N ASP A 100 -5.37 14.97 -7.99
CA ASP A 100 -6.43 14.48 -8.86
C ASP A 100 -7.66 14.03 -8.05
N SER A 101 -7.43 13.60 -6.80
CA SER A 101 -8.50 13.10 -5.96
C SER A 101 -9.46 14.18 -5.44
N ARG A 102 -10.75 13.94 -5.68
CA ARG A 102 -11.85 14.68 -5.06
C ARG A 102 -12.35 14.02 -3.78
N MET A 103 -11.91 12.81 -3.46
CA MET A 103 -12.46 12.01 -2.36
C MET A 103 -12.04 12.52 -0.99
N TYR A 104 -10.86 13.14 -0.87
CA TYR A 104 -10.34 13.60 0.43
C TYR A 104 -10.31 15.11 0.55
N ARG A 105 -10.73 15.61 1.72
CA ARG A 105 -10.68 17.02 2.10
C ARG A 105 -10.27 17.15 3.56
N GLU A 106 -9.72 18.30 3.91
CA GLU A 106 -9.47 18.65 5.30
C GLU A 106 -10.43 19.77 5.72
N PHE A 107 -11.12 19.57 6.83
CA PHE A 107 -11.94 20.60 7.48
C PHE A 107 -11.54 20.67 8.95
N ASP A 108 -11.27 21.88 9.45
CA ASP A 108 -10.94 22.12 10.86
C ASP A 108 -9.79 21.21 11.37
N GLY A 109 -8.78 20.97 10.52
CA GLY A 109 -7.61 20.14 10.83
C GLY A 109 -7.87 18.64 10.88
N LYS A 110 -9.05 18.17 10.45
CA LYS A 110 -9.42 16.74 10.40
C LYS A 110 -9.58 16.26 8.97
N LEU A 111 -9.17 15.03 8.71
CA LEU A 111 -9.35 14.37 7.42
C LEU A 111 -10.79 13.90 7.25
N TYR A 112 -11.36 14.23 6.09
CA TYR A 112 -12.65 13.78 5.65
C TYR A 112 -12.54 13.05 4.32
N VAL A 113 -13.45 12.10 4.13
CA VAL A 113 -13.54 11.25 2.95
C VAL A 113 -14.97 11.22 2.44
N ALA A 114 -15.13 11.31 1.13
CA ALA A 114 -16.39 11.01 0.47
C ALA A 114 -16.41 9.50 0.15
N PRO A 115 -17.47 8.75 0.53
CA PRO A 115 -17.58 7.32 0.30
C PRO A 115 -17.94 7.03 -1.18
N SER A 116 -17.08 7.47 -2.09
CA SER A 116 -17.20 7.25 -3.52
C SER A 116 -16.15 6.24 -3.95
N ALA A 117 -16.56 5.24 -4.72
CA ALA A 117 -15.68 4.21 -5.26
C ALA A 117 -16.01 4.02 -6.73
N LYS A 118 -14.99 3.84 -7.57
CA LYS A 118 -15.18 3.34 -8.93
C LYS A 118 -15.69 1.90 -8.87
N ALA A 119 -16.38 1.46 -9.92
CA ALA A 119 -16.80 0.07 -10.02
C ALA A 119 -15.60 -0.81 -10.40
N LEU A 120 -15.45 -1.95 -9.71
CA LEU A 120 -14.45 -2.97 -10.04
C LEU A 120 -14.74 -3.57 -11.42
N ASP A 121 -13.72 -3.99 -12.18
CA ASP A 121 -13.94 -4.78 -13.40
C ASP A 121 -14.02 -6.26 -13.00
N PRO A 122 -15.23 -6.86 -12.97
CA PRO A 122 -15.39 -8.23 -12.51
C PRO A 122 -14.66 -9.25 -13.40
N ARG A 123 -14.22 -8.86 -14.60
CA ARG A 123 -13.48 -9.73 -15.52
C ARG A 123 -12.01 -9.88 -15.13
N LYS A 124 -11.44 -8.99 -14.33
CA LYS A 124 -10.04 -9.10 -13.91
C LYS A 124 -9.86 -10.31 -12.99
N GLY A 125 -8.89 -11.15 -13.33
CA GLY A 125 -8.49 -12.29 -12.50
C GLY A 125 -7.28 -12.00 -11.63
N THR A 126 -6.80 -13.02 -10.94
CA THR A 126 -5.62 -12.91 -10.07
C THR A 126 -4.38 -12.59 -10.89
N SER A 127 -3.73 -11.48 -10.55
CA SER A 127 -2.51 -11.04 -11.22
C SER A 127 -1.29 -11.87 -10.79
N THR A 128 -0.36 -12.07 -11.72
CA THR A 128 0.97 -12.62 -11.44
C THR A 128 2.04 -11.54 -11.52
N ILE A 129 3.11 -11.67 -10.74
CA ILE A 129 4.17 -10.66 -10.63
C ILE A 129 5.50 -11.30 -11.02
N ASN A 130 6.23 -10.65 -11.92
CA ASN A 130 7.63 -10.93 -12.23
C ASN A 130 8.49 -9.73 -11.81
N ILE A 131 9.62 -9.98 -11.14
CA ILE A 131 10.52 -8.92 -10.67
C ILE A 131 11.74 -8.87 -11.56
N VAL A 132 11.98 -7.72 -12.19
CA VAL A 132 13.11 -7.48 -13.08
C VAL A 132 14.02 -6.40 -12.49
N ARG A 133 15.26 -6.76 -12.18
CA ARG A 133 16.26 -5.85 -11.61
C ARG A 133 17.08 -5.17 -12.71
N GLU A 134 16.55 -4.07 -13.24
CA GLU A 134 17.15 -3.30 -14.34
C GLU A 134 18.50 -2.66 -13.98
N SER A 135 18.64 -2.15 -12.75
CA SER A 135 19.86 -1.49 -12.28
C SER A 135 19.91 -1.43 -10.75
N PRO A 136 21.04 -1.01 -10.14
CA PRO A 136 21.12 -0.79 -8.69
C PRO A 136 20.12 0.23 -8.13
N THR A 137 19.46 1.02 -8.98
CA THR A 137 18.52 2.08 -8.60
C THR A 137 17.11 1.90 -9.19
N ARG A 138 16.86 0.78 -9.89
CA ARG A 138 15.57 0.53 -10.55
C ARG A 138 15.25 -0.96 -10.57
N ILE A 139 14.05 -1.28 -10.10
CA ILE A 139 13.43 -2.60 -10.17
C ILE A 139 12.08 -2.40 -10.86
N ASN A 140 11.76 -3.20 -11.86
CA ASN A 140 10.47 -3.22 -12.52
C ASN A 140 9.66 -4.40 -11.98
N LEU A 141 8.45 -4.14 -11.50
CA LEU A 141 7.48 -5.20 -11.27
C LEU A 141 6.61 -5.30 -12.52
N GLU A 142 6.75 -6.38 -13.25
CA GLU A 142 5.91 -6.70 -14.40
C GLU A 142 4.73 -7.52 -13.90
N VAL A 143 3.55 -6.90 -13.93
CA VAL A 143 2.31 -7.52 -13.48
C VAL A 143 1.50 -7.95 -14.70
N SER A 144 1.07 -9.21 -14.71
CA SER A 144 0.19 -9.75 -15.73
C SER A 144 -1.17 -10.08 -15.12
N THR A 145 -2.21 -9.40 -15.60
CA THR A 145 -3.59 -9.56 -15.14
C THR A 145 -4.41 -10.24 -16.23
N PRO A 146 -4.90 -11.48 -16.03
CA PRO A 146 -5.81 -12.12 -16.97
C PRO A 146 -7.16 -11.40 -16.96
N ILE A 147 -7.75 -11.21 -18.13
CA ILE A 147 -9.11 -10.73 -18.32
C ILE A 147 -9.95 -11.93 -18.77
N MET A 148 -10.96 -12.27 -17.96
CA MET A 148 -11.89 -13.36 -18.21
C MET A 148 -13.04 -12.91 -19.12
N GLU A 149 -13.63 -13.86 -19.84
CA GLU A 149 -14.79 -13.59 -20.71
C GLU A 149 -15.98 -13.02 -19.93
N ASP A 150 -16.47 -13.78 -18.94
CA ASP A 150 -17.63 -13.42 -18.12
C ASP A 150 -17.67 -14.28 -16.85
N PRO A 151 -16.84 -13.97 -15.85
CA PRO A 151 -16.75 -14.77 -14.64
C PRO A 151 -18.03 -14.68 -13.79
N VAL A 152 -18.82 -13.62 -13.93
CA VAL A 152 -20.11 -13.46 -13.23
C VAL A 152 -21.09 -14.57 -13.63
N HIS A 153 -21.03 -15.00 -14.89
CA HIS A 153 -21.83 -16.12 -15.41
C HIS A 153 -21.02 -17.44 -15.54
N GLY A 154 -19.90 -17.55 -14.83
CA GLY A 154 -19.08 -18.77 -14.75
C GLY A 154 -18.16 -19.02 -15.95
N LYS A 155 -18.01 -18.07 -16.87
CA LYS A 155 -17.08 -18.18 -18.00
C LYS A 155 -15.71 -17.62 -17.65
N THR A 156 -14.82 -18.51 -17.22
CA THR A 156 -13.48 -18.16 -16.72
C THR A 156 -12.37 -18.27 -17.76
N ASN A 157 -12.71 -18.45 -19.05
CA ASN A 157 -11.74 -18.44 -20.13
C ASN A 157 -11.03 -17.09 -20.18
N VAL A 158 -9.69 -17.12 -20.24
CA VAL A 158 -8.88 -15.91 -20.41
C VAL A 158 -8.97 -15.47 -21.87
N VAL A 159 -9.48 -14.26 -22.10
CA VAL A 159 -9.62 -13.65 -23.44
C VAL A 159 -8.49 -12.68 -23.74
N GLU A 160 -7.84 -12.14 -22.72
CA GLU A 160 -6.73 -11.19 -22.83
C GLU A 160 -5.85 -11.30 -21.58
N THR A 161 -4.55 -11.01 -21.70
CA THR A 161 -3.68 -10.78 -20.55
C THR A 161 -3.14 -9.35 -20.61
N ARG A 162 -3.60 -8.49 -19.71
CA ARG A 162 -3.09 -7.12 -19.58
C ARG A 162 -1.75 -7.16 -18.86
N LYS A 163 -0.76 -6.44 -19.40
CA LYS A 163 0.58 -6.32 -18.81
C LYS A 163 0.84 -4.88 -18.41
N THR A 164 1.26 -4.68 -17.17
CA THR A 164 1.59 -3.37 -16.61
C THR A 164 2.95 -3.45 -15.93
N ILE A 165 3.75 -2.40 -16.08
CA ILE A 165 5.06 -2.30 -15.43
C ILE A 165 4.97 -1.22 -14.34
N PHE A 166 5.31 -1.59 -13.12
CA PHE A 166 5.39 -0.69 -11.97
C PHE A 166 6.86 -0.46 -11.62
N PRO A 167 7.47 0.67 -12.02
CA PRO A 167 8.88 0.92 -11.78
C PRO A 167 9.10 1.41 -10.33
N TYR A 168 9.80 0.60 -9.56
CA TYR A 168 10.24 0.84 -8.19
C TYR A 168 11.68 1.35 -8.18
N VAL A 169 11.86 2.63 -7.84
CA VAL A 169 13.12 3.37 -8.04
C VAL A 169 13.70 3.86 -6.72
N LYS A 170 15.03 3.86 -6.62
CA LYS A 170 15.76 4.39 -5.47
C LYS A 170 15.72 5.92 -5.49
N THR A 171 15.23 6.52 -4.41
CA THR A 171 15.22 7.98 -4.18
C THR A 171 16.09 8.33 -2.96
N LEU A 172 16.27 9.63 -2.70
CA LEU A 172 16.93 10.10 -1.47
C LEU A 172 16.18 9.69 -0.19
N LYS A 173 14.89 9.38 -0.27
CA LYS A 173 14.02 9.00 0.87
C LYS A 173 13.74 7.48 0.92
N GLY A 174 14.47 6.69 0.14
CA GLY A 174 14.25 5.25 -0.01
C GLY A 174 13.63 4.87 -1.35
N TRP A 175 13.23 3.62 -1.50
CA TRP A 175 12.65 3.12 -2.75
C TRP A 175 11.16 3.50 -2.87
N ARG A 176 10.73 3.91 -4.06
CA ARG A 176 9.37 4.42 -4.32
C ARG A 176 8.88 4.02 -5.71
N PHE A 177 7.58 3.84 -5.87
CA PHE A 177 6.98 3.65 -7.19
C PHE A 177 6.87 4.98 -7.94
N SER A 178 7.34 4.99 -9.19
CA SER A 178 7.33 6.17 -10.07
C SER A 178 6.16 6.19 -11.05
N TYR A 179 5.48 5.06 -11.21
CA TYR A 179 4.23 4.90 -11.95
C TYR A 179 3.36 3.88 -11.21
N PHE A 180 2.05 4.11 -11.21
CA PHE A 180 1.07 3.18 -10.64
C PHE A 180 -0.28 3.36 -11.32
N GLU A 181 -1.04 2.28 -11.40
CA GLU A 181 -2.43 2.22 -11.84
C GLU A 181 -3.16 1.13 -11.04
N SER A 182 -4.49 1.19 -11.01
CA SER A 182 -5.30 0.23 -10.28
C SER A 182 -5.30 -1.14 -10.95
N LEU A 183 -5.16 -2.18 -10.14
CA LEU A 183 -5.29 -3.57 -10.57
C LEU A 183 -6.71 -4.14 -10.44
N GLU A 184 -7.68 -3.36 -9.95
CA GLU A 184 -9.05 -3.79 -9.63
C GLU A 184 -10.10 -3.51 -10.71
#